data_AF-A0A838B8W4-F1
#
_entry.id   AF-A0A838B8W4-F1
#
_cell.length_a   1.000
_cell.length_b   1.000
_cell.length_c   1.000
_cell.angle_alpha   90.00
_cell.angle_beta   90.00
_cell.angle_gamma   90.00
#
_symmetry.space_group_name_H-M   'P 1'
#
loop_
_entity.id
_entity.type
_entity.pdbx_description
1 polymer ?
#
loop_
_entity_poly.entity_id
_entity_poly.type
_entity_poly.pdbx_seq_one_letter_code
_entity_poly.pdbx_strand_id
1 'polypeptide(L)'
;MRKYLLPFLSFCLDYAWVNAAVVLADRLFPDVGEAVLGQPMSWSARQLVSVILVALVRVAHASVGEWLLSYPLNEQPEGQRQWANVLLGTLGVLSGIWYALHLTEGDDGMPFLFMVEQTPLKIAAVALYSAVCSWCGAMLLRFTPRAKFYNALLFISFIPLTLINQMFSHDALIASMVARAARDGRTFPLEKAEAYARLGVYYAVVLIAVMLAILYFCRERPTVTDEGAGIVGAPPSPLVGEGVAEGDG
;
A
#
# COMPACT_ATOMS: atom_id res chain seq x y z
N MET A 1 7.82 10.28 -20.26
CA MET A 1 6.86 9.56 -19.40
C MET A 1 7.02 9.88 -17.91
N ARG A 2 8.20 9.75 -17.30
CA ARG A 2 8.43 10.04 -15.85
C ARG A 2 7.87 11.39 -15.36
N LYS A 3 8.09 12.46 -16.14
CA LYS A 3 7.60 13.83 -15.87
C LYS A 3 6.07 13.94 -15.70
N TYR A 4 5.30 13.02 -16.26
CA TYR A 4 3.83 13.02 -16.18
C TYR A 4 3.29 11.90 -15.31
N LEU A 5 3.94 10.73 -15.36
CA LEU A 5 3.49 9.54 -14.64
C LEU A 5 3.68 9.65 -13.12
N LEU A 6 4.82 10.17 -12.64
CA LEU A 6 5.05 10.29 -11.19
C LEU A 6 4.12 11.33 -10.52
N PRO A 7 3.89 12.53 -11.09
CA PRO A 7 2.89 13.46 -10.55
C PRO A 7 1.48 12.90 -10.58
N PHE A 8 1.13 12.13 -11.61
CA PHE A 8 -0.16 11.43 -11.70
C PHE A 8 -0.29 10.35 -10.62
N LEU A 9 0.73 9.50 -10.42
CA LEU A 9 0.73 8.49 -9.36
C LEU A 9 0.68 9.11 -7.97
N SER A 10 1.40 10.22 -7.76
CA SER A 10 1.29 11.02 -6.54
C SER A 10 -0.17 11.47 -6.33
N PHE A 11 -0.83 11.95 -7.39
CA PHE A 11 -2.23 12.39 -7.30
C PHE A 11 -3.16 11.24 -6.96
N CYS A 12 -2.97 10.08 -7.58
CA CYS A 12 -3.73 8.88 -7.26
C CYS A 12 -3.54 8.44 -5.80
N LEU A 13 -2.31 8.52 -5.27
CA LEU A 13 -2.02 8.18 -3.88
C LEU A 13 -2.68 9.18 -2.91
N ASP A 14 -2.56 10.48 -3.18
CA ASP A 14 -3.24 11.53 -2.40
C ASP A 14 -4.76 11.32 -2.41
N TYR A 15 -5.32 11.08 -3.60
CA TYR A 15 -6.74 10.83 -3.77
C TYR A 15 -7.20 9.59 -3.01
N ALA A 16 -6.47 8.48 -3.11
CA ALA A 16 -6.81 7.25 -2.41
C ALA A 16 -6.84 7.45 -0.90
N TRP A 17 -5.83 8.13 -0.33
CA TRP A 17 -5.77 8.44 1.10
C TRP A 17 -6.89 9.38 1.55
N VAL A 18 -7.10 10.48 0.83
CA VAL A 18 -8.14 11.46 1.17
C VAL A 18 -9.54 10.85 1.02
N ASN A 19 -9.79 10.13 -0.07
CA ASN A 19 -11.06 9.44 -0.27
C ASN A 19 -11.29 8.39 0.82
N ALA A 20 -10.26 7.65 1.23
CA ALA A 20 -10.37 6.71 2.33
C ALA A 20 -10.74 7.41 3.64
N ALA A 21 -10.12 8.54 3.96
CA ALA A 21 -10.43 9.33 5.14
C ALA A 21 -11.86 9.89 5.11
N VAL A 22 -12.34 10.38 3.96
CA VAL A 22 -13.71 10.87 3.77
C VAL A 22 -14.72 9.76 3.98
N VAL A 23 -14.51 8.60 3.36
CA VAL A 23 -15.40 7.42 3.51
C VAL A 23 -15.41 6.95 4.97
N LEU A 24 -14.27 6.92 5.63
CA LEU A 24 -14.16 6.53 7.04
C LEU A 24 -14.89 7.52 7.95
N ALA A 25 -14.72 8.83 7.72
CA ALA A 25 -15.34 9.88 8.51
C ALA A 25 -16.87 9.87 8.37
N ASP A 26 -17.39 9.74 7.15
CA ASP A 26 -18.83 9.64 6.88
C ASP A 26 -19.46 8.41 7.55
N ARG A 27 -18.71 7.32 7.68
CA ARG A 27 -19.17 6.11 8.37
C ARG A 27 -19.10 6.17 9.89
N LEU A 28 -18.07 6.81 10.44
CA LEU A 28 -17.91 6.97 11.89
C LEU A 28 -18.84 8.04 12.45
N PHE A 29 -19.23 9.01 11.62
CA PHE A 29 -20.07 10.14 12.00
C PHE A 29 -21.21 10.35 10.99
N PRO A 30 -22.12 9.38 10.82
CA PRO A 30 -23.19 9.45 9.81
C PRO A 30 -24.11 10.66 10.04
N ASP A 31 -24.30 11.03 11.31
CA ASP A 31 -25.14 12.16 11.71
C ASP A 31 -24.56 13.52 11.27
N VAL A 32 -23.25 13.62 10.98
CA VAL A 32 -22.64 14.91 10.59
C VAL A 32 -23.03 15.29 9.17
N GLY A 33 -23.04 14.32 8.25
CA GLY A 33 -23.51 14.53 6.88
C GLY A 33 -25.00 14.89 6.88
N GLU A 34 -25.79 14.17 7.67
CA GLU A 34 -27.23 14.39 7.77
C GLU A 34 -27.59 15.70 8.49
N ALA A 35 -26.84 16.10 9.52
CA ALA A 35 -27.04 17.36 10.23
C ALA A 35 -26.71 18.59 9.38
N VAL A 36 -25.75 18.48 8.45
CA VAL A 36 -25.33 19.59 7.58
C VAL A 36 -26.12 19.63 6.27
N LEU A 37 -26.43 18.48 5.68
CA LEU A 37 -27.06 18.37 4.36
C LEU A 37 -28.56 18.01 4.41
N GLY A 38 -29.09 17.66 5.59
CA GLY A 38 -30.47 17.20 5.77
C GLY A 38 -30.74 15.81 5.19
N GLN A 39 -29.71 15.12 4.69
CA GLN A 39 -29.78 13.80 4.08
C GLN A 39 -28.38 13.15 4.10
N PRO A 40 -28.28 11.80 4.03
CA PRO A 40 -27.00 11.12 3.92
C PRO A 40 -26.23 11.58 2.68
N MET A 41 -24.91 11.69 2.83
CA MET A 41 -24.05 12.24 1.80
C MET A 41 -24.04 11.35 0.54
N SER A 42 -24.52 11.90 -0.59
CA SER A 42 -24.52 11.17 -1.86
C SER A 42 -23.09 10.81 -2.30
N TRP A 43 -22.96 9.75 -3.10
CA TRP A 43 -21.65 9.33 -3.64
C TRP A 43 -20.93 10.47 -4.37
N SER A 44 -21.65 11.23 -5.21
CA SER A 44 -21.12 12.39 -5.93
C SER A 44 -20.63 13.49 -4.98
N ALA A 45 -21.36 13.75 -3.90
CA ALA A 45 -20.94 14.72 -2.89
C ALA A 45 -19.65 14.27 -2.19
N ARG A 46 -19.53 12.98 -1.85
CA ARG A 46 -18.30 12.42 -1.28
C ARG A 46 -17.11 12.61 -2.22
N GLN A 47 -17.27 12.29 -3.51
CA GLN A 47 -16.21 12.49 -4.51
C GLN A 47 -15.81 13.98 -4.61
N LEU A 48 -16.78 14.89 -4.63
CA LEU A 48 -16.51 16.33 -4.66
C LEU A 48 -15.70 16.79 -3.44
N VAL A 49 -16.08 16.36 -2.23
CA VAL A 49 -15.34 16.67 -1.00
C VAL A 49 -13.94 16.08 -1.03
N SER A 50 -13.76 14.85 -1.50
CA SER A 50 -12.43 14.25 -1.67
C SER A 50 -11.56 15.07 -2.63
N VAL A 51 -12.11 15.54 -3.76
CA VAL A 51 -11.37 16.38 -4.71
C VAL A 51 -10.97 17.73 -4.08
N ILE A 52 -11.89 18.38 -3.37
CA ILE A 52 -11.61 19.64 -2.66
C ILE A 52 -10.49 19.45 -1.64
N LEU A 53 -10.58 18.40 -0.82
CA LEU A 53 -9.57 18.10 0.20
C LEU A 53 -8.22 17.75 -0.42
N VAL A 54 -8.17 16.99 -1.53
CA VAL A 54 -6.91 16.73 -2.26
C VAL A 54 -6.30 18.03 -2.78
N ALA A 55 -7.11 18.94 -3.33
CA ALA A 55 -6.63 20.24 -3.78
C ALA A 55 -6.03 21.04 -2.61
N LEU A 56 -6.69 21.06 -1.44
CA LEU A 56 -6.19 21.72 -0.23
C LEU A 56 -4.88 21.11 0.27
N VAL A 57 -4.79 19.77 0.34
CA VAL A 57 -3.57 19.04 0.74
C VAL A 57 -2.39 19.41 -0.16
N ARG A 58 -2.63 19.54 -1.47
CA ARG A 58 -1.58 19.90 -2.43
C ARG A 58 -1.18 21.36 -2.36
N VAL A 59 -2.12 22.28 -2.19
CA VAL A 59 -1.83 23.70 -1.97
C VAL A 59 -1.03 23.90 -0.67
N ALA A 60 -1.31 23.10 0.36
CA ALA A 60 -0.60 23.13 1.63
C ALA A 60 0.75 22.39 1.62
N HIS A 61 1.19 21.83 0.46
CA HIS A 61 2.40 21.01 0.36
C HIS A 61 2.44 19.81 1.32
N ALA A 62 1.28 19.27 1.69
CA ALA A 62 1.12 18.14 2.62
C ALA A 62 0.89 16.80 1.89
N SER A 63 1.31 16.69 0.63
CA SER A 63 1.05 15.53 -0.23
C SER A 63 1.79 14.27 0.26
N VAL A 64 1.03 13.24 0.62
CA VAL A 64 1.56 11.92 0.99
C VAL A 64 2.15 11.24 -0.24
N GLY A 65 1.52 11.41 -1.41
CA GLY A 65 2.00 10.90 -2.68
C GLY A 65 3.36 11.46 -3.09
N GLU A 66 3.55 12.79 -2.96
CA GLU A 66 4.85 13.43 -3.20
C GLU A 66 5.90 12.98 -2.18
N TRP A 67 5.53 12.85 -0.91
CA TRP A 67 6.42 12.35 0.11
C TRP A 67 6.88 10.90 -0.17
N LEU A 68 5.95 10.01 -0.51
CA LEU A 68 6.24 8.61 -0.85
C LEU A 68 7.10 8.48 -2.10
N LEU A 69 6.82 9.30 -3.13
CA LEU A 69 7.52 9.28 -4.41
C LEU A 69 8.70 10.25 -4.48
N SER A 70 9.07 10.90 -3.38
CA SER A 70 10.16 11.88 -3.32
C SER A 70 11.49 11.30 -3.81
N TYR A 71 11.78 10.05 -3.49
CA TYR A 71 12.99 9.36 -3.92
C TYR A 71 13.04 9.13 -5.44
N PRO A 72 12.04 8.44 -6.05
CA PRO A 72 12.00 8.31 -7.51
C PRO A 72 11.74 9.65 -8.24
N LEU A 73 11.40 10.74 -7.56
CA LEU A 73 11.36 12.09 -8.14
C LEU A 73 12.75 12.73 -8.21
N ASN A 74 13.56 12.59 -7.15
CA ASN A 74 14.83 13.30 -7.00
C ASN A 74 16.06 12.54 -7.53
N GLU A 75 15.98 11.21 -7.69
CA GLU A 75 17.13 10.42 -8.16
C GLU A 75 17.36 10.58 -9.68
N GLN A 76 18.61 10.85 -10.09
CA GLN A 76 18.98 10.88 -11.51
C GLN A 76 18.79 9.51 -12.18
N PRO A 77 18.54 9.45 -13.50
CA PRO A 77 18.06 8.25 -14.19
C PRO A 77 19.18 7.21 -14.42
N GLU A 78 19.72 6.62 -13.35
CA GLU A 78 20.72 5.54 -13.47
C GLU A 78 20.11 4.13 -13.58
N GLY A 79 18.81 3.98 -13.88
CA GLY A 79 18.33 2.65 -14.27
C GLY A 79 16.84 2.48 -14.53
N GLN A 80 16.53 1.59 -15.47
CA GLN A 80 15.19 1.11 -15.82
C GLN A 80 14.46 0.38 -14.67
N ARG A 81 15.17 0.01 -13.59
CA ARG A 81 14.66 -0.84 -12.49
C ARG A 81 13.86 -0.09 -11.42
N GLN A 82 13.84 1.25 -11.43
CA GLN A 82 13.03 2.05 -10.49
C GLN A 82 11.52 1.82 -10.67
N TRP A 83 11.08 1.50 -11.89
CA TRP A 83 9.66 1.30 -12.18
C TRP A 83 9.05 0.08 -11.50
N ALA A 84 9.86 -0.96 -11.23
CA ALA A 84 9.41 -2.11 -10.46
C ALA A 84 9.01 -1.69 -9.04
N ASN A 85 9.85 -0.90 -8.35
CA ASN A 85 9.54 -0.34 -7.03
C ASN A 85 8.28 0.53 -7.04
N VAL A 86 8.16 1.41 -8.04
CA VAL A 86 7.01 2.32 -8.14
C VAL A 86 5.73 1.52 -8.35
N LEU A 87 5.72 0.56 -9.28
CA LEU A 87 4.54 -0.25 -9.58
C LEU A 87 4.12 -1.11 -8.39
N LEU A 88 5.04 -1.92 -7.86
CA LEU A 88 4.75 -2.81 -6.73
C LEU A 88 4.44 -2.02 -5.45
N GLY A 89 5.16 -0.93 -5.21
CA GLY A 89 4.95 -0.07 -4.05
C GLY A 89 3.60 0.65 -4.08
N THR A 90 3.21 1.22 -5.23
CA THR A 90 1.88 1.84 -5.37
C THR A 90 0.77 0.80 -5.23
N LEU A 91 0.91 -0.38 -5.83
CA LEU A 91 -0.05 -1.47 -5.63
C LEU A 91 -0.15 -1.91 -4.16
N GLY A 92 0.97 -2.01 -3.45
CA GLY A 92 1.01 -2.32 -2.02
C GLY A 92 0.26 -1.29 -1.16
N VAL A 93 0.50 0.00 -1.40
CA VAL A 93 -0.19 1.09 -0.68
C VAL A 93 -1.69 1.10 -1.00
N LEU A 94 -2.06 1.04 -2.30
CA LEU A 94 -3.46 1.06 -2.71
C LEU A 94 -4.23 -0.16 -2.22
N SER A 95 -3.63 -1.35 -2.26
CA SER A 95 -4.26 -2.57 -1.74
C SER A 95 -4.48 -2.48 -0.23
N GLY A 96 -3.51 -1.96 0.53
CA GLY A 96 -3.69 -1.74 1.96
C GLY A 96 -4.84 -0.77 2.25
N ILE A 97 -4.88 0.39 1.58
CA ILE A 97 -5.99 1.35 1.70
C ILE A 97 -7.34 0.69 1.32
N TRP A 98 -7.36 -0.10 0.25
CA TRP A 98 -8.55 -0.82 -0.19
C TRP A 98 -9.06 -1.78 0.89
N TYR A 99 -8.17 -2.61 1.46
CA TYR A 99 -8.54 -3.50 2.56
C TYR A 99 -9.02 -2.74 3.80
N ALA A 100 -8.45 -1.57 4.11
CA ALA A 100 -8.91 -0.71 5.20
C ALA A 100 -10.32 -0.16 4.96
N LEU A 101 -10.66 0.19 3.72
CA LEU A 101 -11.99 0.65 3.37
C LEU A 101 -13.01 -0.49 3.39
N HIS A 102 -12.63 -1.66 2.93
CA HIS A 102 -13.48 -2.84 2.92
C HIS A 102 -13.85 -3.29 4.35
N LEU A 103 -12.99 -3.06 5.34
CA LEU A 103 -13.32 -3.25 6.76
C LEU A 103 -14.50 -2.41 7.25
N THR A 104 -14.73 -1.28 6.61
CA THR A 104 -15.80 -0.36 6.96
C THR A 104 -17.06 -0.59 6.11
N GLU A 105 -17.00 -1.48 5.12
CA GLU A 105 -18.17 -1.96 4.39
C GLU A 105 -18.92 -3.01 5.22
N GLY A 106 -20.25 -3.02 5.10
CA GLY A 106 -21.08 -4.02 5.78
C GLY A 106 -20.82 -5.41 5.19
N ASP A 107 -20.84 -6.43 6.06
CA ASP A 107 -20.38 -7.80 5.82
C ASP A 107 -20.49 -8.30 4.36
N ASP A 108 -19.37 -8.21 3.65
CA ASP A 108 -19.20 -8.78 2.31
C ASP A 108 -18.87 -10.27 2.38
N GLY A 109 -19.07 -10.96 3.51
CA GLY A 109 -18.98 -12.42 3.67
C GLY A 109 -17.65 -13.06 3.23
N MET A 110 -16.62 -12.26 2.96
CA MET A 110 -15.30 -12.73 2.56
C MET A 110 -14.59 -13.24 3.82
N PRO A 111 -14.16 -14.51 3.84
CA PRO A 111 -13.48 -15.04 5.00
C PRO A 111 -12.08 -14.45 5.13
N PHE A 112 -11.66 -14.20 6.36
CA PHE A 112 -10.29 -13.82 6.69
C PHE A 112 -9.84 -14.58 7.94
N LEU A 113 -8.72 -15.30 7.86
CA LEU A 113 -8.25 -16.20 8.93
C LEU A 113 -9.36 -17.11 9.45
N PHE A 114 -10.06 -17.80 8.54
CA PHE A 114 -11.20 -18.69 8.84
C PHE A 114 -12.48 -18.00 9.38
N MET A 115 -12.45 -16.68 9.61
CA MET A 115 -13.60 -15.94 10.14
C MET A 115 -14.45 -15.42 9.00
N VAL A 116 -15.66 -15.99 8.88
CA VAL A 116 -16.65 -15.58 7.87
C VAL A 116 -17.47 -14.43 8.41
N GLU A 117 -17.98 -14.57 9.64
CA GLU A 117 -18.76 -13.52 10.31
C GLU A 117 -17.89 -12.32 10.70
N GLN A 118 -18.50 -11.14 10.66
CA GLN A 118 -17.85 -9.89 11.05
C GLN A 118 -17.71 -9.80 12.58
N THR A 119 -16.59 -10.31 13.11
CA THR A 119 -16.24 -10.21 14.53
C THR A 119 -15.24 -9.09 14.80
N PRO A 120 -15.17 -8.53 16.03
CA PRO A 120 -14.13 -7.57 16.39
C PRO A 120 -12.71 -8.08 16.12
N LEU A 121 -12.49 -9.38 16.30
CA LEU A 121 -11.22 -10.04 16.03
C LEU A 121 -10.90 -10.07 14.52
N LYS A 122 -11.88 -10.38 13.67
CA LYS A 122 -11.73 -10.30 12.20
C LYS A 122 -11.39 -8.89 11.77
N ILE A 123 -12.06 -7.88 12.32
CA ILE A 123 -11.82 -6.46 12.02
C ILE A 123 -10.37 -6.09 12.39
N ALA A 124 -9.93 -6.41 13.61
CA ALA A 124 -8.58 -6.12 14.07
C ALA A 124 -7.52 -6.82 13.18
N ALA A 125 -7.75 -8.07 12.80
CA ALA A 125 -6.81 -8.84 12.01
C ALA A 125 -6.67 -8.30 10.58
N VAL A 126 -7.78 -7.96 9.91
CA VAL A 126 -7.73 -7.33 8.58
C VAL A 126 -7.14 -5.92 8.67
N ALA A 127 -7.39 -5.17 9.74
CA ALA A 127 -6.81 -3.82 9.92
C ALA A 127 -5.29 -3.89 10.04
N LEU A 128 -4.79 -4.82 10.85
CA LEU A 128 -3.37 -5.09 10.98
C LEU A 128 -2.77 -5.50 9.63
N TYR A 129 -3.44 -6.41 8.90
CA TYR A 129 -2.97 -6.87 7.60
C TYR A 129 -2.90 -5.74 6.57
N SER A 130 -3.94 -4.92 6.50
CA SER A 130 -4.00 -3.71 5.66
C SER A 130 -2.86 -2.74 5.98
N ALA A 131 -2.58 -2.51 7.26
CA ALA A 131 -1.49 -1.65 7.70
C ALA A 131 -0.13 -2.22 7.27
N VAL A 132 0.08 -3.53 7.39
CA VAL A 132 1.30 -4.20 6.95
C VAL A 132 1.45 -4.11 5.42
N CYS A 133 0.39 -4.35 4.63
CA CYS A 133 0.41 -4.16 3.18
C CYS A 133 0.80 -2.73 2.78
N SER A 134 0.17 -1.75 3.42
CA SER A 134 0.46 -0.32 3.20
C SER A 134 1.91 0.03 3.53
N TRP A 135 2.40 -0.48 4.67
CA TRP A 135 3.77 -0.27 5.13
C TRP A 135 4.79 -0.88 4.16
N CYS A 136 4.60 -2.14 3.76
CA CYS A 136 5.48 -2.82 2.81
C CYS A 136 5.52 -2.12 1.45
N GLY A 137 4.36 -1.64 0.96
CA GLY A 137 4.29 -0.83 -0.27
C GLY A 137 5.05 0.50 -0.13
N ALA A 138 4.86 1.20 0.98
CA ALA A 138 5.57 2.45 1.27
C ALA A 138 7.09 2.25 1.35
N MET A 139 7.57 1.14 1.94
CA MET A 139 9.00 0.81 1.98
C MET A 139 9.59 0.66 0.57
N LEU A 140 8.86 0.05 -0.37
CA LEU A 140 9.31 -0.07 -1.77
C LEU A 140 9.36 1.29 -2.48
N LEU A 141 8.35 2.15 -2.27
CA LEU A 141 8.31 3.50 -2.85
C LEU A 141 9.45 4.38 -2.33
N ARG A 142 9.84 4.19 -1.07
CA ARG A 142 10.97 4.91 -0.44
C ARG A 142 12.33 4.24 -0.68
N PHE A 143 12.38 3.08 -1.34
CA PHE A 143 13.60 2.29 -1.58
C PHE A 143 14.30 1.93 -0.25
N THR A 144 13.55 1.69 0.82
CA THR A 144 14.10 1.39 2.14
C THR A 144 14.93 0.09 2.08
N PRO A 145 16.06 -0.01 2.79
CA PRO A 145 16.78 -1.28 2.91
C PRO A 145 15.87 -2.38 3.48
N ARG A 146 16.06 -3.61 3.00
CA ARG A 146 15.25 -4.81 3.32
C ARG A 146 13.80 -4.77 2.84
N ALA A 147 13.38 -3.76 2.07
CA ALA A 147 12.02 -3.68 1.53
C ALA A 147 11.64 -4.92 0.71
N LYS A 148 12.58 -5.49 -0.06
CA LYS A 148 12.36 -6.72 -0.84
C LYS A 148 12.08 -7.91 0.06
N PHE A 149 12.83 -8.06 1.15
CA PHE A 149 12.63 -9.14 2.10
C PHE A 149 11.23 -9.09 2.75
N TYR A 150 10.84 -7.93 3.27
CA TYR A 150 9.52 -7.78 3.90
C TYR A 150 8.36 -7.97 2.93
N ASN A 151 8.48 -7.47 1.69
CA ASN A 151 7.46 -7.68 0.67
C ASN A 151 7.41 -9.14 0.20
N ALA A 152 8.56 -9.82 0.08
CA ALA A 152 8.59 -11.25 -0.25
C ALA A 152 7.90 -12.09 0.83
N LEU A 153 8.18 -11.82 2.11
CA LEU A 153 7.49 -12.46 3.24
C LEU A 153 5.98 -12.21 3.19
N LEU A 154 5.58 -10.97 2.95
CA LEU A 154 4.17 -10.61 2.82
C LEU A 154 3.49 -11.38 1.68
N PHE A 155 4.08 -11.43 0.49
CA PHE A 155 3.51 -12.16 -0.65
C PHE A 155 3.46 -13.66 -0.42
N ILE A 156 4.51 -14.25 0.17
CA ILE A 156 4.52 -15.68 0.51
C ILE A 156 3.45 -15.98 1.55
N SER A 157 3.19 -15.07 2.51
CA SER A 157 2.16 -15.24 3.54
C SER A 157 0.73 -15.33 2.99
N PHE A 158 0.46 -14.82 1.78
CA PHE A 158 -0.85 -14.98 1.14
C PHE A 158 -1.17 -16.44 0.82
N ILE A 159 -0.17 -17.28 0.52
CA ILE A 159 -0.40 -18.71 0.20
C ILE A 159 -1.02 -19.45 1.38
N PRO A 160 -0.39 -19.51 2.57
CA PRO A 160 -0.98 -20.19 3.70
C PRO A 160 -2.29 -19.52 4.11
N LEU A 161 -2.41 -18.19 4.05
CA LEU A 161 -3.66 -17.49 4.39
C LEU A 161 -4.83 -17.88 3.48
N THR A 162 -4.60 -17.95 2.17
CA THR A 162 -5.61 -18.35 1.18
C THR A 162 -5.97 -19.81 1.35
N LEU A 163 -4.97 -20.68 1.57
CA LEU A 163 -5.19 -22.11 1.79
C LEU A 163 -5.99 -22.36 3.08
N ILE A 164 -5.65 -21.65 4.15
CA ILE A 164 -6.35 -21.63 5.44
C ILE A 164 -7.81 -21.28 5.23
N ASN A 165 -8.09 -20.13 4.62
CA ASN A 165 -9.45 -19.70 4.34
C ASN A 165 -10.18 -20.76 3.50
N GLN A 166 -9.54 -21.27 2.46
CA GLN A 166 -10.16 -22.27 1.61
C GLN A 166 -10.46 -23.59 2.34
N MET A 167 -9.57 -24.07 3.20
CA MET A 167 -9.73 -25.37 3.86
C MET A 167 -10.83 -25.37 4.94
N PHE A 168 -10.96 -24.29 5.72
CA PHE A 168 -11.89 -24.28 6.86
C PHE A 168 -13.11 -23.40 6.66
N SER A 169 -13.12 -22.52 5.66
CA SER A 169 -14.28 -21.70 5.33
C SER A 169 -14.84 -21.97 3.94
N HIS A 170 -14.50 -23.13 3.34
CA HIS A 170 -15.02 -23.56 2.03
C HIS A 170 -16.55 -23.47 1.95
N ASP A 171 -17.23 -24.15 2.88
CA ASP A 171 -18.69 -24.27 2.85
C ASP A 171 -19.36 -22.94 3.16
N ALA A 172 -18.74 -22.14 4.03
CA ALA A 172 -19.20 -20.80 4.33
C ALA A 172 -18.98 -19.81 3.17
N LEU A 173 -17.88 -19.95 2.41
CA LEU A 173 -17.64 -19.23 1.16
C LEU A 173 -18.74 -19.53 0.14
N ILE A 174 -18.99 -20.82 -0.11
CA ILE A 174 -20.03 -21.27 -1.04
C ILE A 174 -21.41 -20.79 -0.59
N ALA A 175 -21.75 -20.97 0.69
CA ALA A 175 -23.01 -20.50 1.25
C ALA A 175 -23.17 -18.98 1.10
N SER A 176 -22.11 -18.20 1.33
CA SER A 176 -22.15 -16.74 1.16
C SER A 176 -22.33 -16.30 -0.29
N MET A 177 -21.75 -17.04 -1.26
CA MET A 177 -21.92 -16.76 -2.70
C MET A 177 -23.34 -17.07 -3.16
N VAL A 178 -23.88 -18.21 -2.73
CA VAL A 178 -25.25 -18.63 -3.06
C VAL A 178 -26.27 -17.68 -2.43
N ALA A 179 -26.08 -17.31 -1.15
CA ALA A 179 -26.95 -16.36 -0.46
C ALA A 179 -26.93 -14.97 -1.10
N ARG A 180 -25.77 -14.48 -1.55
CA ARG A 180 -25.66 -13.20 -2.27
C ARG A 180 -26.34 -13.21 -3.61
N ALA A 181 -26.13 -14.26 -4.41
CA ALA A 181 -26.82 -14.38 -5.68
C ALA A 181 -28.34 -14.41 -5.50
N ALA A 182 -28.83 -15.12 -4.48
CA ALA A 182 -30.25 -15.17 -4.15
C ALA A 182 -30.80 -13.78 -3.76
N ARG A 183 -30.04 -12.97 -2.98
CA ARG A 183 -30.41 -11.58 -2.68
C ARG A 183 -30.50 -10.71 -3.93
N ASP A 184 -29.65 -10.96 -4.92
CA ASP A 184 -29.65 -10.28 -6.22
C ASP A 184 -30.69 -10.85 -7.21
N GLY A 185 -31.57 -11.76 -6.77
CA GLY A 185 -32.59 -12.40 -7.62
C GLY A 185 -32.01 -13.38 -8.65
N ARG A 186 -30.76 -13.82 -8.47
CA ARG A 186 -30.05 -14.73 -9.38
C ARG A 186 -29.85 -16.10 -8.75
N THR A 187 -29.94 -17.15 -9.56
CA THR A 187 -29.55 -18.50 -9.14
C THR A 187 -28.07 -18.71 -9.39
N PHE A 188 -27.32 -19.08 -8.36
CA PHE A 188 -25.90 -19.44 -8.48
C PHE A 188 -25.72 -20.92 -8.18
N PRO A 189 -25.48 -21.76 -9.21
CA PRO A 189 -25.37 -23.19 -9.01
C PRO A 189 -24.11 -23.55 -8.22
N LEU A 190 -24.24 -24.54 -7.33
CA LEU A 190 -23.20 -24.96 -6.41
C LEU A 190 -21.90 -25.39 -7.14
N GLU A 191 -22.03 -26.07 -8.27
CA GLU A 191 -20.90 -26.47 -9.13
C GLU A 191 -20.06 -25.27 -9.60
N LYS A 192 -20.70 -24.13 -9.91
CA LYS A 192 -19.96 -22.91 -10.26
C LYS A 192 -19.28 -22.31 -9.04
N ALA A 193 -19.92 -22.32 -7.86
CA ALA A 193 -19.32 -21.84 -6.63
C ALA A 193 -18.06 -22.62 -6.25
N GLU A 194 -18.10 -23.95 -6.37
CA GLU A 194 -16.93 -24.82 -6.15
C GLU A 194 -15.81 -24.59 -7.17
N ALA A 195 -16.17 -24.35 -8.44
CA ALA A 195 -15.20 -24.01 -9.47
C ALA A 195 -14.53 -22.66 -9.16
N TYR A 196 -15.31 -21.64 -8.77
CA TYR A 196 -14.79 -20.34 -8.35
C TYR A 196 -13.87 -20.42 -7.14
N ALA A 197 -14.25 -21.20 -6.12
CA ALA A 197 -13.42 -21.43 -4.95
C ALA A 197 -12.06 -22.03 -5.38
N ARG A 198 -12.06 -23.11 -6.17
CA ARG A 198 -10.81 -23.74 -6.67
C ARG A 198 -9.97 -22.78 -7.53
N LEU A 199 -10.61 -22.01 -8.40
CA LEU A 199 -9.94 -21.02 -9.25
C LEU A 199 -9.21 -19.95 -8.42
N GLY A 200 -9.76 -19.59 -7.27
CA GLY A 200 -9.17 -18.62 -6.35
C GLY A 200 -7.74 -18.98 -5.91
N VAL A 201 -7.47 -20.24 -5.59
CA VAL A 201 -6.12 -20.70 -5.20
C VAL A 201 -5.14 -20.56 -6.36
N TYR A 202 -5.53 -20.99 -7.55
CA TYR A 202 -4.67 -20.89 -8.73
C TYR A 202 -4.35 -19.43 -9.06
N TYR A 203 -5.35 -18.55 -9.02
CA TYR A 203 -5.13 -17.11 -9.20
C TYR A 203 -4.21 -16.53 -8.13
N ALA A 204 -4.37 -16.91 -6.86
CA ALA A 204 -3.49 -16.45 -5.79
C ALA A 204 -2.03 -16.89 -6.02
N VAL A 205 -1.81 -18.16 -6.39
CA VAL A 205 -0.45 -18.67 -6.68
C VAL A 205 0.18 -17.94 -7.87
N VAL A 206 -0.56 -17.77 -8.97
CA VAL A 206 -0.07 -17.05 -10.16
C VAL A 206 0.24 -15.60 -9.83
N LEU A 207 -0.66 -14.92 -9.10
CA LEU A 207 -0.46 -13.54 -8.67
C LEU A 207 0.81 -13.40 -7.84
N ILE A 208 1.02 -14.28 -6.86
CA ILE A 208 2.20 -14.26 -5.99
C ILE A 208 3.47 -14.52 -6.80
N ALA A 209 3.46 -15.49 -7.71
CA ALA A 209 4.60 -15.76 -8.59
C ALA A 209 4.98 -14.53 -9.43
N VAL A 210 3.98 -13.83 -10.00
CA VAL A 210 4.18 -12.59 -10.75
C VAL A 210 4.73 -11.49 -9.85
N MET A 211 4.16 -11.29 -8.65
CA MET A 211 4.63 -10.27 -7.71
C MET A 211 6.07 -10.52 -7.26
N LEU A 212 6.45 -11.78 -6.98
CA LEU A 212 7.83 -12.15 -6.66
C LEU A 212 8.78 -11.96 -7.85
N ALA A 213 8.34 -12.26 -9.07
CA ALA A 213 9.12 -12.02 -10.28
C ALA A 213 9.37 -10.52 -10.51
N ILE A 214 8.37 -9.66 -10.31
CA ILE A 214 8.54 -8.20 -10.40
C ILE A 214 9.46 -7.72 -9.26
N LEU A 215 9.30 -8.27 -8.05
CA LEU A 215 10.10 -7.93 -6.88
C LEU A 215 11.59 -8.21 -7.10
N TYR A 216 11.95 -9.25 -7.87
CA TYR A 216 13.34 -9.50 -8.26
C TYR A 216 14.01 -8.25 -8.88
N PHE A 217 13.27 -7.51 -9.71
CA PHE A 217 13.75 -6.30 -10.38
C PHE A 217 13.76 -5.05 -9.48
N CYS A 218 13.14 -5.09 -8.30
CA CYS A 218 13.15 -3.96 -7.36
C CYS A 218 14.56 -3.69 -6.82
N ARG A 219 14.87 -2.43 -6.54
CA ARG A 219 16.12 -1.95 -5.96
C ARG A 219 15.88 -1.47 -4.52
N GLU A 220 16.91 -1.58 -3.70
CA GLU A 220 16.95 -0.98 -2.37
C GLU A 220 18.03 0.11 -2.36
N ARG A 221 17.92 1.08 -1.45
CA ARG A 221 19.03 1.99 -1.16
C ARG A 221 20.24 1.17 -0.69
N PRO A 222 21.46 1.59 -1.05
CA PRO A 222 22.65 1.01 -0.44
C PRO A 222 22.51 1.14 1.08
N THR A 223 22.59 0.01 1.79
CA THR A 223 22.86 0.06 3.22
C THR A 223 24.24 0.69 3.35
N VAL A 224 24.35 1.82 4.04
CA VAL A 224 25.66 2.32 4.47
C VAL A 224 26.22 1.25 5.38
N THR A 225 27.05 0.37 4.82
CA THR A 225 27.86 -0.55 5.59
C THR A 225 28.95 0.29 6.24
N ASP A 226 28.95 0.26 7.57
CA ASP A 226 29.83 0.92 8.54
C ASP A 226 31.31 0.46 8.44
N GLU A 227 31.84 0.23 7.25
CA GLU A 227 33.25 -0.08 7.01
C GLU A 227 33.76 0.79 5.86
N GLY A 228 33.98 2.06 6.15
CA GLY A 228 34.38 3.02 5.13
C GLY A 228 34.19 4.49 5.50
N ALA A 229 33.89 4.82 6.76
CA ALA A 229 34.29 6.12 7.33
C ALA A 229 35.82 6.16 7.46
N GLY A 230 36.52 5.99 6.33
CA GLY A 230 37.86 6.50 6.17
C GLY A 230 37.77 7.99 6.41
N ILE A 231 38.55 8.44 7.38
CA ILE A 231 38.83 9.83 7.70
C ILE A 231 39.17 10.57 6.40
N VAL A 232 38.18 11.18 5.75
CA VAL A 232 38.36 12.13 4.65
C VAL A 232 37.36 13.24 4.90
N GLY A 233 37.75 14.15 5.79
CA GLY A 233 36.92 15.26 6.22
C GLY A 233 37.30 15.85 7.57
N ALA A 234 38.57 15.77 7.98
CA ALA A 234 39.07 16.74 8.94
C ALA A 234 39.19 18.09 8.18
N PRO A 235 38.54 19.17 8.63
CA PRO A 235 38.72 20.47 8.01
C PRO A 235 40.18 20.90 8.17
N PRO A 236 40.82 21.53 7.17
CA PRO A 236 42.11 22.16 7.38
C PRO A 236 41.92 23.27 8.44
N SER A 237 42.52 23.08 9.60
CA SER A 237 42.58 24.09 10.66
C SER A 237 43.38 25.30 10.14
N PRO A 238 42.97 26.55 10.43
CA PRO A 238 43.61 27.73 9.88
C PRO A 238 44.96 28.02 10.57
N LEU A 239 45.95 28.31 9.71
CA LEU A 239 47.26 28.96 9.91
C LEU A 239 47.62 29.48 11.32
N VAL A 240 48.77 29.02 11.81
CA VAL A 240 49.71 29.85 12.62
C VAL A 240 51.12 29.54 12.12
N GLY A 241 51.82 30.56 11.67
CA GLY A 241 53.20 30.47 11.19
C GLY A 241 54.21 30.70 12.31
N GLU A 242 55.39 30.12 12.13
CA GLU A 242 56.72 30.46 12.66
C GLU A 242 57.63 29.40 12.01
N GLY A 243 58.43 29.70 10.99
CA GLY A 243 59.67 30.46 11.12
C GLY A 243 60.79 29.53 11.58
N VAL A 244 61.62 29.02 10.65
CA VAL A 244 63.11 28.92 10.74
C VAL A 244 63.61 28.47 9.37
N ALA A 245 64.39 29.33 8.74
CA ALA A 245 65.31 29.00 7.67
C ALA A 245 66.62 28.53 8.30
N GLU A 246 67.16 27.39 7.89
CA GLU A 246 68.60 27.13 7.83
C GLU A 246 68.85 25.84 7.04
N GLY A 247 69.67 25.94 5.99
CA GLY A 247 69.97 24.87 5.07
C GLY A 247 71.05 25.31 4.09
N ASP A 248 72.29 25.26 4.59
CA ASP A 248 73.58 25.03 3.92
C ASP A 248 73.80 25.52 2.47
N GLY A 249 74.74 26.46 2.36
CA GLY A 249 75.58 26.74 1.21
C GLY A 249 76.92 27.30 1.68
#